data_AF-A0AAV8EUN8-F1
#
_entry.id   AF-A0AAV8EUN8-F1
#
_cell.length_a   1.000
_cell.length_b   1.000
_cell.length_c   1.000
_cell.angle_alpha   90.00
_cell.angle_beta   90.00
_cell.angle_gamma   90.00
#
_symmetry.space_group_name_H-M   'P 1'
#
loop_
_entity.id
_entity.type
_entity.pdbx_description
1 polymer ?
#
loop_
_entity_poly.entity_id
_entity_poly.type
_entity_poly.pdbx_seq_one_letter_code
_entity_poly.pdbx_strand_id
1 'polypeptide(L)'
;MLFTSPVSASRLVFSCSFSSSSSSSIKMARSALDEMTTSGAFNRTPSTFRNLISKDKASQFPAESGRYHLYISYACPWASRCLSFFKLKGLDSAISYTSVKPIWERTKEGEDHFGWVFSTPGTEEPAADPDPLNGARTARELYEIASSAYTGKYTVPVLWDKKLKTIVNNESAEIIRMFNTEFNDLAEKPDLDLYPVHLRPAIDEVNEWVYDSINNGVYKCGFAKKQGPYDEAVEKLYQALDKCEEILSKQRYICGDTLTEADIRLFVTLIRFDEVYAVHFKCNKKSCVSTQIYTTIQKTYIRSLA
;
A
#
# COMPACT_ATOMS: atom_id res chain seq x y z
N MET A 1 34.47 59.99 -33.96
CA MET A 1 35.74 59.93 -34.69
C MET A 1 36.83 59.59 -33.70
N LEU A 2 37.84 58.77 -33.95
CA LEU A 2 38.19 57.76 -34.94
C LEU A 2 39.42 57.07 -34.29
N PHE A 3 39.43 55.73 -34.19
CA PHE A 3 40.57 54.83 -34.49
C PHE A 3 41.87 54.89 -33.63
N THR A 4 42.65 53.83 -33.32
CA THR A 4 42.60 52.36 -33.47
C THR A 4 43.86 51.72 -32.85
N SER A 5 43.71 50.50 -32.32
CA SER A 5 44.60 49.30 -32.47
C SER A 5 46.03 49.26 -31.85
N PRO A 6 46.73 48.09 -31.81
CA PRO A 6 46.31 46.69 -31.50
C PRO A 6 47.36 45.90 -30.66
N VAL A 7 47.01 44.81 -29.96
CA VAL A 7 47.90 43.63 -29.71
C VAL A 7 47.01 42.40 -29.41
N SER A 8 46.83 41.48 -30.37
CA SER A 8 47.49 40.16 -30.55
C SER A 8 46.97 39.02 -29.67
N ALA A 9 46.69 37.91 -30.36
CA ALA A 9 46.01 36.70 -29.92
C ALA A 9 46.91 35.72 -29.18
N SER A 10 46.35 35.07 -28.16
CA SER A 10 46.80 33.75 -27.69
C SER A 10 45.61 32.81 -27.65
N ARG A 11 45.67 31.77 -28.50
CA ARG A 11 44.72 30.67 -28.54
C ARG A 11 44.91 29.79 -27.30
N LEU A 12 43.92 29.73 -26.42
CA LEU A 12 43.71 28.56 -25.56
C LEU A 12 42.50 27.80 -26.07
N VAL A 13 42.76 26.66 -26.70
CA VAL A 13 41.75 25.66 -27.02
C VAL A 13 41.45 24.92 -25.72
N PHE A 14 40.36 25.29 -25.04
CA PHE A 14 39.77 24.44 -24.00
C PHE A 14 38.78 23.50 -24.68
N SER A 15 39.20 22.25 -24.87
CA SER A 15 38.31 21.14 -25.22
C SER A 15 37.32 20.94 -24.08
N CYS A 16 36.11 21.47 -24.23
CA CYS A 16 35.01 21.19 -23.31
C CYS A 16 34.48 19.79 -23.66
N SER A 17 35.03 18.77 -23.00
CA SER A 17 34.50 17.42 -23.05
C SER A 17 33.13 17.43 -22.38
N PHE A 18 32.06 17.42 -23.18
CA PHE A 18 30.73 17.11 -22.71
C PHE A 18 30.74 15.66 -22.19
N SER A 19 30.87 15.53 -20.87
CA SER A 19 30.44 14.32 -20.18
C SER A 19 28.94 14.20 -20.41
N SER A 20 28.56 13.24 -21.25
CA SER A 20 27.18 12.77 -21.32
C SER A 20 26.84 12.20 -19.95
N SER A 21 26.09 12.97 -19.15
CA SER A 21 25.35 12.40 -18.03
C SER A 21 24.41 11.37 -18.63
N SER A 22 24.73 10.08 -18.44
CA SER A 22 23.79 9.02 -18.72
C SER A 22 22.55 9.30 -17.88
N SER A 23 21.48 9.76 -18.53
CA SER A 23 20.15 9.68 -17.95
C SER A 23 19.86 8.19 -17.84
N SER A 24 20.23 7.58 -16.71
CA SER A 24 19.61 6.33 -16.32
C SER A 24 18.14 6.68 -16.17
N SER A 25 17.35 6.33 -17.18
CA SER A 25 15.91 6.23 -17.00
C SER A 25 15.75 5.25 -15.84
N ILE A 26 15.36 5.79 -14.68
CA ILE A 26 15.00 4.97 -13.53
C ILE A 26 13.79 4.18 -14.02
N LYS A 27 14.02 2.95 -14.49
CA LYS A 27 12.95 2.01 -14.78
C LYS A 27 12.20 1.86 -13.47
N MET A 28 10.97 2.33 -13.45
CA MET A 28 10.08 2.13 -12.32
C MET A 28 9.96 0.62 -12.08
N ALA A 29 9.98 0.23 -10.80
CA ALA A 29 9.80 -1.16 -10.41
C ALA A 29 8.47 -1.67 -10.99
N ARG A 30 8.47 -2.84 -11.64
CA ARG A 30 7.25 -3.47 -12.18
C ARG A 30 6.72 -4.52 -11.21
N SER A 31 7.58 -5.06 -10.34
CA SER A 31 7.23 -5.98 -9.26
C SER A 31 8.07 -5.71 -8.00
N ALA A 32 7.75 -6.38 -6.89
CA ALA A 32 8.55 -6.30 -5.66
C ALA A 32 9.99 -6.82 -5.83
N LEU A 33 10.24 -7.65 -6.85
CA LEU A 33 11.59 -8.18 -7.14
C LEU A 33 12.52 -7.10 -7.72
N ASP A 34 11.95 -6.05 -8.31
CA ASP A 34 12.70 -4.92 -8.86
C ASP A 34 13.04 -3.86 -7.79
N GLU A 35 12.55 -4.05 -6.57
CA GLU A 35 12.65 -3.09 -5.45
C GLU A 35 13.89 -3.36 -4.58
N MET A 36 14.94 -3.90 -5.19
CA MET A 36 16.16 -4.33 -4.51
C MET A 36 17.29 -3.36 -4.76
N THR A 37 17.83 -2.78 -3.70
CA THR A 37 19.02 -1.92 -3.78
C THR A 37 20.26 -2.76 -4.09
N THR A 38 21.35 -2.09 -4.50
CA THR A 38 22.68 -2.73 -4.67
C THR A 38 23.21 -3.34 -3.37
N SER A 39 22.78 -2.83 -2.21
CA SER A 39 23.09 -3.42 -0.90
C SER A 39 22.33 -4.73 -0.65
N GLY A 40 21.30 -5.05 -1.42
CA GLY A 40 20.43 -6.23 -1.26
C GLY A 40 19.25 -6.00 -0.32
N ALA A 41 19.00 -4.74 0.06
CA ALA A 41 17.87 -4.33 0.90
C ALA A 41 16.62 -4.03 0.05
N PHE A 42 15.45 -4.31 0.61
CA PHE A 42 14.17 -4.01 -0.02
C PHE A 42 13.75 -2.57 0.22
N ASN A 43 13.49 -1.84 -0.87
CA ASN A 43 13.06 -0.45 -0.85
C ASN A 43 11.77 -0.27 -1.67
N ARG A 44 10.64 -0.14 -0.98
CA ARG A 44 9.32 -0.03 -1.59
C ARG A 44 9.16 1.31 -2.33
N THR A 45 8.84 1.24 -3.61
CA THR A 45 8.43 2.36 -4.45
C THR A 45 7.05 2.88 -4.03
N PRO A 46 6.87 4.21 -3.90
CA PRO A 46 5.59 4.82 -3.56
C PRO A 46 4.48 4.59 -4.60
N SER A 47 3.23 4.69 -4.13
CA SER A 47 2.01 4.78 -4.95
C SER A 47 1.95 6.12 -5.71
N THR A 48 1.30 6.12 -6.88
CA THR A 48 1.37 7.24 -7.85
C THR A 48 0.04 7.92 -8.12
N PHE A 49 -1.10 7.24 -7.97
CA PHE A 49 -2.42 7.87 -8.05
C PHE A 49 -2.80 8.34 -6.65
N ARG A 50 -2.86 9.66 -6.46
CA ARG A 50 -2.94 10.31 -5.14
C ARG A 50 -4.03 11.39 -5.09
N ASN A 51 -5.04 11.30 -5.95
CA ASN A 51 -6.17 12.23 -5.88
C ASN A 51 -7.02 11.91 -4.65
N LEU A 52 -7.77 12.91 -4.18
CA LEU A 52 -8.61 12.79 -3.00
C LEU A 52 -10.09 12.94 -3.36
N ILE A 53 -10.91 12.09 -2.77
CA ILE A 53 -12.35 12.29 -2.66
C ILE A 53 -12.59 13.36 -1.62
N SER A 54 -13.58 14.22 -1.83
CA SER A 54 -13.97 15.26 -0.88
C SER A 54 -15.49 15.34 -0.72
N LYS A 55 -15.96 15.70 0.48
CA LYS A 55 -17.35 16.09 0.72
C LYS A 55 -17.79 17.33 -0.06
N ASP A 56 -16.85 18.14 -0.56
CA ASP A 56 -17.18 19.27 -1.43
C ASP A 56 -17.73 18.76 -2.76
N LYS A 57 -18.98 19.09 -3.05
CA LYS A 57 -19.68 18.71 -4.28
C LYS A 57 -19.06 19.34 -5.54
N ALA A 58 -18.27 20.41 -5.39
CA ALA A 58 -17.54 21.04 -6.49
C ALA A 58 -16.17 20.38 -6.77
N SER A 59 -15.73 19.45 -5.90
CA SER A 59 -14.50 18.67 -6.13
C SER A 59 -14.57 17.89 -7.44
N GLN A 60 -13.42 17.66 -8.08
CA GLN A 60 -13.33 16.71 -9.20
C GLN A 60 -13.83 15.31 -8.81
N PHE A 61 -13.57 14.92 -7.56
CA PHE A 61 -14.01 13.67 -6.95
C PHE A 61 -14.84 13.99 -5.70
N PRO A 62 -16.13 14.35 -5.85
CA PRO A 62 -17.05 14.56 -4.74
C PRO A 62 -17.55 13.23 -4.18
N ALA A 63 -17.67 13.09 -2.86
CA ALA A 63 -18.25 11.92 -2.22
C ALA A 63 -19.71 11.75 -2.66
N GLU A 64 -19.96 10.72 -3.48
CA GLU A 64 -21.23 10.50 -4.16
C GLU A 64 -21.58 9.01 -4.14
N SER A 65 -22.78 8.69 -3.66
CA SER A 65 -23.28 7.32 -3.59
C SER A 65 -23.34 6.70 -4.98
N GLY A 66 -22.84 5.47 -5.10
CA GLY A 66 -22.83 4.73 -6.34
C GLY A 66 -21.81 5.24 -7.37
N ARG A 67 -20.94 6.21 -7.07
CA ARG A 67 -19.91 6.69 -8.01
C ARG A 67 -18.60 5.90 -7.97
N TYR A 68 -18.20 5.44 -6.79
CA TYR A 68 -16.88 4.84 -6.59
C TYR A 68 -16.93 3.31 -6.53
N HIS A 69 -15.79 2.69 -6.83
CA HIS A 69 -15.59 1.25 -6.71
C HIS A 69 -14.20 0.94 -6.17
N LEU A 70 -14.08 -0.06 -5.30
CA LEU A 70 -12.81 -0.46 -4.69
C LEU A 70 -12.38 -1.84 -5.22
N TYR A 71 -11.27 -1.91 -5.95
CA TYR A 71 -10.67 -3.19 -6.31
C TYR A 71 -9.67 -3.62 -5.24
N ILE A 72 -9.82 -4.84 -4.74
CA ILE A 72 -9.01 -5.41 -3.65
C ILE A 72 -8.49 -6.80 -4.01
N SER A 73 -7.59 -7.33 -3.18
CA SER A 73 -7.38 -8.76 -3.03
C SER A 73 -7.46 -9.07 -1.55
N TYR A 74 -8.19 -10.11 -1.15
CA TYR A 74 -8.18 -10.60 0.23
C TYR A 74 -6.79 -11.04 0.69
N ALA A 75 -5.88 -11.40 -0.21
CA ALA A 75 -4.50 -11.74 0.14
C ALA A 75 -3.68 -10.51 0.56
N CYS A 76 -4.00 -9.32 0.01
CA CYS A 76 -3.19 -8.11 0.18
C CYS A 76 -3.52 -7.40 1.52
N PRO A 77 -2.54 -7.20 2.42
CA PRO A 77 -2.79 -6.49 3.69
C PRO A 77 -3.15 -5.02 3.46
N TRP A 78 -2.56 -4.36 2.46
CA TRP A 78 -2.85 -2.95 2.14
C TRP A 78 -4.31 -2.77 1.67
N ALA A 79 -4.80 -3.69 0.84
CA ALA A 79 -6.19 -3.67 0.38
C ALA A 79 -7.17 -4.06 1.50
N SER A 80 -6.77 -5.00 2.36
CA SER A 80 -7.57 -5.41 3.53
C SER A 80 -7.81 -4.26 4.50
N ARG A 81 -6.91 -3.28 4.62
CA ARG A 81 -7.16 -2.05 5.40
C ARG A 81 -8.33 -1.27 4.86
N CYS A 82 -8.34 -1.06 3.55
CA CYS A 82 -9.41 -0.32 2.87
C CYS A 82 -10.74 -1.06 3.01
N LEU A 83 -10.75 -2.39 2.84
CA LEU A 83 -11.94 -3.20 3.04
C LEU A 83 -12.43 -3.17 4.50
N SER A 84 -11.51 -3.15 5.48
CA SER A 84 -11.86 -3.03 6.90
C SER A 84 -12.57 -1.71 7.17
N PHE A 85 -12.02 -0.59 6.69
CA PHE A 85 -12.66 0.74 6.81
C PHE A 85 -14.01 0.79 6.11
N PHE A 86 -14.07 0.27 4.88
CA PHE A 86 -15.30 0.15 4.11
C PHE A 86 -16.42 -0.54 4.92
N LYS A 87 -16.13 -1.70 5.53
CA LYS A 87 -17.10 -2.46 6.33
C LYS A 87 -17.39 -1.80 7.68
N LEU A 88 -16.37 -1.29 8.36
CA LEU A 88 -16.53 -0.65 9.67
C LEU A 88 -17.42 0.59 9.59
N LYS A 89 -17.24 1.42 8.56
CA LYS A 89 -18.04 2.61 8.29
C LYS A 89 -19.43 2.30 7.71
N GLY A 90 -19.66 1.07 7.24
CA GLY A 90 -20.90 0.68 6.57
C GLY A 90 -21.10 1.45 5.27
N LEU A 91 -20.15 1.32 4.34
CA LEU A 91 -20.17 2.00 3.04
C LEU A 91 -20.78 1.15 1.91
N ASP A 92 -21.35 -0.01 2.24
CA ASP A 92 -21.90 -0.99 1.30
C ASP A 92 -22.94 -0.41 0.33
N SER A 93 -23.73 0.57 0.78
CA SER A 93 -24.73 1.25 -0.05
C SER A 93 -24.15 2.36 -0.94
N ALA A 94 -22.96 2.88 -0.60
CA ALA A 94 -22.36 4.04 -1.25
C ALA A 94 -21.23 3.68 -2.23
N ILE A 95 -20.46 2.64 -1.92
CA ILE A 95 -19.29 2.21 -2.68
C ILE A 95 -19.44 0.71 -2.93
N SER A 96 -19.12 0.24 -4.13
CA SER A 96 -19.02 -1.20 -4.40
C SER A 96 -17.57 -1.67 -4.38
N TYR A 97 -17.32 -2.97 -4.24
CA TYR A 97 -15.97 -3.52 -4.32
C TYR A 97 -15.94 -4.86 -5.07
N THR A 98 -14.77 -5.22 -5.59
CA THR A 98 -14.51 -6.47 -6.33
C THR A 98 -13.15 -7.02 -5.91
N SER A 99 -13.08 -8.33 -5.65
CA SER A 99 -11.84 -9.01 -5.32
C SER A 99 -11.21 -9.67 -6.55
N VAL A 100 -9.92 -9.43 -6.77
CA VAL A 100 -9.10 -10.20 -7.72
C VAL A 100 -8.68 -11.53 -7.10
N LYS A 101 -8.22 -12.47 -7.93
CA LYS A 101 -7.68 -13.76 -7.50
C LYS A 101 -6.54 -13.59 -6.48
N PRO A 102 -6.41 -14.51 -5.51
CA PRO A 102 -5.33 -14.47 -4.52
C PRO A 102 -3.97 -14.86 -5.10
N ILE A 103 -3.95 -15.58 -6.23
CA ILE A 103 -2.73 -16.04 -6.89
C ILE A 103 -2.44 -15.13 -8.08
N TRP A 104 -1.19 -14.68 -8.20
CA TRP A 104 -0.77 -13.89 -9.36
C TRP A 104 -0.63 -14.76 -10.60
N GLU A 105 -1.18 -14.27 -11.71
CA GLU A 105 -1.13 -14.90 -13.02
C GLU A 105 -0.56 -13.92 -14.06
N ARG A 106 -0.28 -14.41 -15.28
CA ARG A 106 0.26 -13.57 -16.35
C ARG A 106 -0.74 -12.48 -16.71
N THR A 107 -0.31 -11.22 -16.67
CA THR A 107 -1.24 -10.10 -16.88
C THR A 107 -1.46 -9.74 -18.34
N LYS A 108 -0.57 -10.16 -19.22
CA LYS A 108 -0.63 -9.85 -20.65
C LYS A 108 0.10 -10.92 -21.45
N GLU A 109 -0.53 -11.37 -22.53
CA GLU A 109 0.07 -12.35 -23.44
C GLU A 109 1.34 -11.78 -24.09
N GLY A 110 2.36 -12.61 -24.24
CA GLY A 110 3.66 -12.21 -24.80
C GLY A 110 4.55 -11.37 -23.88
N GLU A 111 4.09 -10.97 -22.68
CA GLU A 111 4.92 -10.29 -21.67
C GLU A 111 5.17 -11.20 -20.45
N ASP A 112 6.39 -11.12 -19.90
CA ASP A 112 6.76 -11.82 -18.66
C ASP A 112 6.44 -10.99 -17.42
N HIS A 113 5.17 -10.59 -17.30
CA HIS A 113 4.66 -9.87 -16.14
C HIS A 113 3.51 -10.64 -15.51
N PHE A 114 3.64 -10.90 -14.20
CA PHE A 114 2.63 -11.56 -13.36
C PHE A 114 2.05 -10.57 -12.36
N GLY A 115 0.77 -10.69 -12.07
CA GLY A 115 0.06 -9.79 -11.17
C GLY A 115 -1.38 -10.20 -10.92
N TRP A 116 -2.18 -9.25 -10.47
CA TRP A 116 -3.57 -9.48 -10.10
C TRP A 116 -4.47 -9.70 -11.32
N VAL A 117 -5.21 -10.81 -11.30
CA VAL A 117 -6.12 -11.24 -12.37
C VAL A 117 -7.53 -11.40 -11.79
N PHE A 118 -8.55 -11.02 -12.53
CA PHE A 118 -9.96 -11.21 -12.17
C PHE A 118 -10.40 -12.64 -12.47
N SER A 119 -11.45 -13.12 -11.79
CA SER A 119 -12.03 -14.41 -12.13
C SER A 119 -12.72 -14.35 -13.49
N THR A 120 -12.76 -15.48 -14.20
CA THR A 120 -13.43 -15.53 -15.51
C THR A 120 -14.94 -15.49 -15.31
N PRO A 121 -15.70 -14.71 -16.11
CA PRO A 121 -17.16 -14.76 -16.05
C PRO A 121 -17.68 -16.20 -16.24
N GLY A 122 -18.53 -16.66 -15.32
CA GLY A 122 -19.10 -18.01 -15.35
C GLY A 122 -18.23 -19.11 -14.73
N THR A 123 -17.03 -18.80 -14.22
CA THR A 123 -16.26 -19.72 -13.37
C THR A 123 -16.40 -19.34 -11.91
N GLU A 124 -16.84 -20.27 -11.08
CA GLU A 124 -16.81 -20.10 -9.63
C GLU A 124 -15.36 -20.22 -9.13
N GLU A 125 -14.84 -19.12 -8.57
CA GLU A 125 -13.56 -19.10 -7.87
C GLU A 125 -13.77 -18.51 -6.47
N PRO A 126 -13.43 -19.25 -5.40
CA PRO A 126 -13.60 -18.73 -4.05
C PRO A 126 -12.83 -17.41 -3.85
N ALA A 127 -13.55 -16.40 -3.34
CA ALA A 127 -13.01 -15.10 -2.93
C ALA A 127 -12.43 -14.23 -4.07
N ALA A 128 -12.87 -14.46 -5.31
CA ALA A 128 -12.56 -13.62 -6.45
C ALA A 128 -13.75 -13.53 -7.41
N ASP A 129 -13.89 -12.38 -8.06
CA ASP A 129 -15.03 -12.04 -8.91
C ASP A 129 -14.52 -11.51 -10.27
N PRO A 130 -15.29 -11.63 -11.36
CA PRO A 130 -15.02 -10.91 -12.60
C PRO A 130 -15.15 -9.40 -12.39
N ASP A 131 -14.43 -8.59 -13.18
CA ASP A 131 -14.61 -7.13 -13.16
C ASP A 131 -15.99 -6.75 -13.70
N PRO A 132 -16.87 -6.13 -12.89
CA PRO A 132 -18.22 -5.80 -13.32
C PRO A 132 -18.29 -4.48 -14.10
N LEU A 133 -17.19 -3.71 -14.20
CA LEU A 133 -17.24 -2.32 -14.68
C LEU A 133 -16.58 -2.11 -16.04
N ASN A 134 -15.38 -2.66 -16.25
CA ASN A 134 -14.56 -2.35 -17.42
C ASN A 134 -14.35 -3.56 -18.33
N GLY A 135 -14.80 -4.75 -17.92
CA GLY A 135 -14.45 -6.01 -18.59
C GLY A 135 -12.96 -6.32 -18.51
N ALA A 136 -12.25 -5.73 -17.54
CA ALA A 136 -10.83 -5.95 -17.36
C ALA A 136 -10.58 -7.39 -16.91
N ARG A 137 -9.59 -8.05 -17.52
CA ARG A 137 -9.12 -9.37 -17.08
C ARG A 137 -8.08 -9.27 -15.99
N THR A 138 -7.40 -8.13 -15.87
CA THR A 138 -6.30 -7.95 -14.93
C THR A 138 -6.33 -6.55 -14.31
N ALA A 139 -5.78 -6.40 -13.10
CA ALA A 139 -5.65 -5.08 -12.50
C ALA A 139 -4.76 -4.16 -13.35
N ARG A 140 -3.80 -4.73 -14.09
CA ARG A 140 -2.96 -3.99 -15.04
C ARG A 140 -3.80 -3.23 -16.07
N GLU A 141 -4.82 -3.86 -16.62
CA GLU A 141 -5.71 -3.22 -17.60
C GLU A 141 -6.43 -2.00 -16.99
N LEU A 142 -6.78 -2.00 -15.71
CA LEU A 142 -7.36 -0.82 -15.04
C LEU A 142 -6.40 0.39 -15.04
N TYR A 143 -5.12 0.14 -14.78
CA TYR A 143 -4.10 1.19 -14.82
C TYR A 143 -3.87 1.69 -16.25
N GLU A 144 -3.86 0.79 -17.23
CA GLU A 144 -3.72 1.15 -18.65
C GLU A 144 -4.94 1.94 -19.16
N ILE A 145 -6.16 1.64 -18.67
CA ILE A 145 -7.36 2.46 -18.92
C ILE A 145 -7.21 3.85 -18.30
N ALA A 146 -6.75 3.93 -17.05
CA ALA A 146 -6.61 5.21 -16.35
C ALA A 146 -5.49 6.09 -16.92
N SER A 147 -4.41 5.49 -17.43
CA SER A 147 -3.30 6.20 -18.07
C SER A 147 -2.49 5.27 -18.98
N SER A 148 -2.49 5.55 -20.29
CA SER A 148 -1.69 4.82 -21.28
C SER A 148 -0.17 5.02 -21.11
N ALA A 149 0.25 6.05 -20.36
CA ALA A 149 1.64 6.35 -20.06
C ALA A 149 2.11 5.73 -18.72
N TYR A 150 1.28 4.93 -18.05
CA TYR A 150 1.64 4.35 -16.76
C TYR A 150 2.77 3.33 -16.90
N THR A 151 3.80 3.47 -16.06
CA THR A 151 4.99 2.60 -16.07
C THR A 151 5.32 1.98 -14.71
N GLY A 152 4.48 2.18 -13.71
CA GLY A 152 4.68 1.67 -12.36
C GLY A 152 4.11 0.26 -12.11
N LYS A 153 3.99 -0.10 -10.83
CA LYS A 153 3.42 -1.37 -10.38
C LYS A 153 1.89 -1.36 -10.43
N TYR A 154 1.32 -2.46 -10.89
CA TYR A 154 -0.13 -2.68 -10.92
C TYR A 154 -0.62 -3.25 -9.58
N THR A 155 -0.81 -2.39 -8.59
CA THR A 155 -1.10 -2.77 -7.20
C THR A 155 -2.61 -2.84 -6.90
N VAL A 156 -2.95 -3.48 -5.78
CA VAL A 156 -4.22 -3.27 -5.07
C VAL A 156 -3.90 -2.72 -3.67
N PRO A 157 -4.75 -1.86 -3.06
CA PRO A 157 -6.08 -1.44 -3.50
C PRO A 157 -6.06 -0.45 -4.67
N VAL A 158 -7.18 -0.39 -5.41
CA VAL A 158 -7.46 0.65 -6.41
C VAL A 158 -8.82 1.26 -6.10
N LEU A 159 -8.86 2.55 -5.78
CA LEU A 159 -10.10 3.32 -5.67
C LEU A 159 -10.42 3.93 -7.03
N TRP A 160 -11.47 3.41 -7.66
CA TRP A 160 -11.88 3.70 -9.03
C TRP A 160 -13.07 4.66 -9.08
N ASP A 161 -13.03 5.63 -9.99
CA ASP A 161 -14.18 6.48 -10.32
C ASP A 161 -14.89 5.93 -11.56
N LYS A 162 -16.15 5.51 -11.39
CA LYS A 162 -16.96 4.95 -12.49
C LYS A 162 -17.38 6.00 -13.52
N LYS A 163 -17.48 7.28 -13.12
CA LYS A 163 -17.87 8.37 -14.03
C LYS A 163 -16.72 8.78 -14.93
N LEU A 164 -15.55 9.01 -14.33
CA LEU A 164 -14.36 9.45 -15.06
C LEU A 164 -13.52 8.30 -15.64
N LYS A 165 -13.87 7.04 -15.29
CA LYS A 165 -13.16 5.82 -15.71
C LYS A 165 -11.66 5.93 -15.45
N THR A 166 -11.31 6.32 -14.22
CA THR A 166 -9.93 6.53 -13.81
C THR A 166 -9.70 6.08 -12.38
N ILE A 167 -8.42 5.90 -12.03
CA ILE A 167 -8.00 5.64 -10.66
C ILE A 167 -7.96 6.98 -9.91
N VAL A 168 -8.76 7.09 -8.86
CA VAL A 168 -8.69 8.22 -7.93
C VAL A 168 -7.41 8.09 -7.10
N ASN A 169 -7.27 6.95 -6.43
CA ASN A 169 -6.19 6.74 -5.47
C ASN A 169 -5.78 5.25 -5.40
N ASN A 170 -4.48 4.97 -5.26
CA ASN A 170 -3.95 3.62 -5.00
C ASN A 170 -3.05 3.53 -3.75
N GLU A 171 -3.15 4.51 -2.86
CA GLU A 171 -2.49 4.56 -1.56
C GLU A 171 -3.47 4.16 -0.45
N SER A 172 -3.27 2.97 0.13
CA SER A 172 -4.14 2.46 1.20
C SER A 172 -4.29 3.40 2.39
N ALA A 173 -3.22 4.11 2.78
CA ALA A 173 -3.24 5.01 3.92
C ALA A 173 -4.11 6.25 3.69
N GLU A 174 -4.20 6.73 2.45
CA GLU A 174 -5.07 7.86 2.11
C GLU A 174 -6.51 7.41 1.90
N ILE A 175 -6.70 6.26 1.26
CA ILE A 175 -8.04 5.69 1.03
C ILE A 175 -8.80 5.49 2.35
N ILE A 176 -8.16 4.93 3.37
CA ILE A 176 -8.81 4.74 4.67
C ILE A 176 -9.20 6.08 5.32
N ARG A 177 -8.40 7.15 5.15
CA ARG A 177 -8.71 8.48 5.69
C ARG A 177 -9.88 9.13 4.96
N MET A 178 -9.98 8.94 3.64
CA MET A 178 -11.14 9.37 2.86
C MET A 178 -12.40 8.62 3.30
N PHE A 179 -12.33 7.29 3.45
CA PHE A 179 -13.47 6.50 3.94
C PHE A 179 -13.89 6.89 5.36
N ASN A 180 -12.94 7.29 6.21
CA ASN A 180 -13.22 7.68 7.59
C ASN A 180 -14.08 8.95 7.70
N THR A 181 -13.98 9.88 6.75
CA THR A 181 -14.53 11.24 6.92
C THR A 181 -15.34 11.76 5.74
N GLU A 182 -14.87 11.57 4.50
CA GLU A 182 -15.45 12.21 3.32
C GLU A 182 -16.81 11.62 2.93
N PHE A 183 -17.07 10.37 3.35
CA PHE A 183 -18.33 9.66 3.11
C PHE A 183 -19.28 9.67 4.30
N ASN A 184 -19.04 10.47 5.35
CA ASN A 184 -19.88 10.44 6.56
C ASN A 184 -21.37 10.65 6.26
N ASP A 185 -21.74 11.54 5.34
CA ASP A 185 -23.14 11.78 4.97
C ASP A 185 -23.81 10.57 4.27
N LEU A 186 -23.02 9.57 3.85
CA LEU A 186 -23.44 8.37 3.13
C LEU A 186 -23.19 7.08 3.92
N ALA A 187 -22.52 7.16 5.06
CA ALA A 187 -22.11 6.02 5.86
C ALA A 187 -23.22 5.59 6.82
N GLU A 188 -23.38 4.28 7.06
CA GLU A 188 -24.28 3.79 8.12
C GLU A 188 -23.77 4.13 9.51
N LYS A 189 -22.45 4.33 9.67
CA LYS A 189 -21.80 4.72 10.92
C LYS A 189 -21.03 6.04 10.76
N PRO A 190 -21.74 7.18 10.59
CA PRO A 190 -21.13 8.48 10.34
C PRO A 190 -20.23 8.93 11.51
N ASP A 191 -20.63 8.63 12.74
CA ASP A 191 -19.95 9.06 13.97
C ASP A 191 -18.73 8.22 14.33
N LEU A 192 -18.51 7.07 13.67
CA LEU A 192 -17.31 6.27 13.86
C LEU A 192 -16.10 6.99 13.26
N ASP A 193 -15.23 7.51 14.12
CA ASP A 193 -13.97 8.15 13.73
C ASP A 193 -12.78 7.30 14.21
N LEU A 194 -12.07 6.69 13.28
CA LEU A 194 -10.87 5.88 13.52
C LEU A 194 -9.58 6.70 13.51
N TYR A 195 -9.67 8.03 13.34
CA TYR A 195 -8.55 8.98 13.44
C TYR A 195 -8.95 10.29 14.17
N PRO A 196 -9.43 10.17 15.43
CA PRO A 196 -9.96 11.31 16.17
C PRO A 196 -8.84 12.27 16.57
N VAL A 197 -9.16 13.58 16.56
CA VAL A 197 -8.20 14.69 16.73
C VAL A 197 -7.28 14.51 17.95
N HIS A 198 -7.83 14.09 19.08
CA HIS A 198 -7.10 13.95 20.34
C HIS A 198 -6.10 12.78 20.37
N LEU A 199 -6.24 11.79 19.48
CA LEU A 199 -5.31 10.64 19.38
C LEU A 199 -4.36 10.74 18.18
N ARG A 200 -4.51 11.73 17.28
CA ARG A 200 -3.70 11.84 16.06
C ARG A 200 -2.19 11.76 16.29
N PRO A 201 -1.61 12.48 17.28
CA PRO A 201 -0.16 12.39 17.51
C PRO A 201 0.30 10.96 17.85
N ALA A 202 -0.45 10.27 18.72
CA ALA A 202 -0.14 8.89 19.10
C ALA A 202 -0.35 7.92 17.93
N ILE A 203 -1.41 8.10 17.15
CA ILE A 203 -1.70 7.28 15.96
C ILE A 203 -0.60 7.44 14.91
N ASP A 204 -0.17 8.67 14.63
CA ASP A 204 0.83 8.94 13.60
C ASP A 204 2.20 8.40 14.02
N GLU A 205 2.60 8.56 15.28
CA GLU A 205 3.81 7.93 15.84
C GLU A 205 3.74 6.41 15.72
N VAL A 206 2.63 5.79 16.15
CA VAL A 206 2.45 4.34 16.07
C VAL A 206 2.50 3.84 14.64
N ASN A 207 1.79 4.52 13.74
CA ASN A 207 1.75 4.17 12.33
C ASN A 207 3.11 4.20 11.65
N GLU A 208 4.00 5.12 12.05
CA GLU A 208 5.34 5.24 11.50
C GLU A 208 6.17 3.99 11.80
N TRP A 209 6.33 3.63 13.08
CA TRP A 209 7.14 2.47 13.45
C TRP A 209 6.46 1.15 13.11
N VAL A 210 5.12 1.05 13.20
CA VAL A 210 4.38 -0.14 12.74
C VAL A 210 4.53 -0.32 11.24
N TYR A 211 4.48 0.76 10.44
CA TYR A 211 4.72 0.64 9.00
C TYR A 211 6.15 0.17 8.72
N ASP A 212 7.15 0.87 9.25
CA ASP A 212 8.54 0.62 8.89
C ASP A 212 9.04 -0.74 9.37
N SER A 213 8.72 -1.10 10.61
CA SER A 213 9.29 -2.26 11.31
C SER A 213 8.39 -3.49 11.27
N ILE A 214 7.06 -3.35 11.09
CA ILE A 214 6.13 -4.50 11.09
C ILE A 214 5.54 -4.70 9.69
N ASN A 215 4.70 -3.77 9.22
CA ASN A 215 3.95 -3.95 7.98
C ASN A 215 4.85 -4.09 6.77
N ASN A 216 5.85 -3.22 6.65
CA ASN A 216 6.88 -3.31 5.62
C ASN A 216 8.08 -4.15 6.09
N GLY A 217 8.30 -4.26 7.40
CA GLY A 217 9.39 -5.06 7.99
C GLY A 217 9.35 -6.53 7.58
N VAL A 218 8.18 -7.17 7.56
CA VAL A 218 8.06 -8.56 7.07
C VAL A 218 8.46 -8.69 5.59
N TYR A 219 8.17 -7.69 4.76
CA TYR A 219 8.60 -7.67 3.36
C TYR A 219 10.11 -7.40 3.24
N LYS A 220 10.68 -6.53 4.09
CA LYS A 220 12.13 -6.33 4.16
C LYS A 220 12.85 -7.63 4.50
N CYS A 221 12.32 -8.43 5.43
CA CYS A 221 12.84 -9.77 5.73
C CYS A 221 12.70 -10.70 4.51
N GLY A 222 11.49 -10.83 3.98
CA GLY A 222 11.19 -11.81 2.94
C GLY A 222 11.89 -11.57 1.60
N PHE A 223 12.14 -10.32 1.25
CA PHE A 223 12.78 -9.96 -0.02
C PHE A 223 14.29 -9.70 0.07
N ALA A 224 14.86 -9.55 1.28
CA ALA A 224 16.30 -9.36 1.42
C ALA A 224 17.11 -10.41 0.64
N LYS A 225 18.10 -9.96 -0.13
CA LYS A 225 18.96 -10.83 -0.96
C LYS A 225 20.30 -11.17 -0.32
N LYS A 226 20.59 -10.58 0.84
CA LYS A 226 21.83 -10.80 1.60
C LYS A 226 21.50 -10.95 3.09
N GLN A 227 22.37 -11.67 3.80
CA GLN A 227 22.21 -11.97 5.22
C GLN A 227 22.14 -10.69 6.08
N GLY A 228 23.04 -9.73 5.87
CA GLY A 228 23.08 -8.49 6.67
C GLY A 228 21.76 -7.69 6.66
N PRO A 229 21.21 -7.31 5.48
CA PRO A 229 19.90 -6.66 5.39
C PRO A 229 18.75 -7.48 5.98
N TYR A 230 18.81 -8.82 5.89
CA TYR A 230 17.83 -9.69 6.52
C TYR A 230 17.94 -9.62 8.05
N ASP A 231 19.15 -9.75 8.61
CA ASP A 231 19.41 -9.72 10.05
C ASP A 231 18.93 -8.39 10.67
N GLU A 232 19.22 -7.27 10.02
CA GLU A 232 18.75 -5.96 10.45
C GLU A 232 17.22 -5.86 10.44
N ALA A 233 16.59 -6.33 9.36
CA ALA A 233 15.14 -6.27 9.22
C ALA A 233 14.41 -7.16 10.23
N VAL A 234 14.91 -8.38 10.45
CA VAL A 234 14.27 -9.33 11.37
C VAL A 234 14.48 -8.90 12.83
N GLU A 235 15.62 -8.31 13.18
CA GLU A 235 15.84 -7.76 14.51
C GLU A 235 14.88 -6.60 14.81
N LYS A 236 14.77 -5.62 13.89
CA LYS A 236 13.81 -4.50 14.02
C LYS A 236 12.37 -4.99 14.13
N LEU A 237 11.99 -5.99 13.34
CA LEU A 237 10.65 -6.59 13.38
C LEU A 237 10.32 -7.13 14.76
N TYR A 238 11.21 -7.95 15.35
CA TYR A 238 10.93 -8.55 16.66
C TYR A 238 11.02 -7.54 17.82
N GLN A 239 11.88 -6.53 17.74
CA GLN A 239 11.86 -5.42 18.71
C GLN A 239 10.53 -4.67 18.68
N ALA A 240 9.98 -4.43 17.48
CA ALA A 240 8.68 -3.79 17.33
C ALA A 240 7.51 -4.67 17.81
N LEU A 241 7.55 -5.99 17.56
CA LEU A 241 6.56 -6.93 18.09
C LEU A 241 6.62 -7.04 19.62
N ASP A 242 7.82 -7.06 20.20
CA ASP A 242 8.00 -7.02 21.67
C ASP A 242 7.43 -5.71 22.26
N LYS A 243 7.63 -4.57 21.58
CA LYS A 243 6.99 -3.29 21.95
C LYS A 243 5.45 -3.35 21.86
N CYS A 244 4.90 -3.97 20.81
CA CYS A 244 3.44 -4.18 20.69
C CYS A 244 2.90 -4.98 21.87
N GLU A 245 3.54 -6.09 22.24
CA GLU A 245 3.09 -6.94 23.36
C GLU A 245 3.16 -6.18 24.69
N GLU A 246 4.22 -5.41 24.92
CA GLU A 246 4.33 -4.61 26.14
C GLU A 246 3.18 -3.60 26.26
N ILE A 247 2.87 -2.88 25.18
CA ILE A 247 1.75 -1.93 25.15
C ILE A 247 0.42 -2.68 25.37
N LEU A 248 0.13 -3.68 24.54
CA LEU A 248 -1.16 -4.38 24.55
C LEU A 248 -1.39 -5.20 25.83
N SER A 249 -0.33 -5.57 26.56
CA SER A 249 -0.46 -6.19 27.90
C SER A 249 -1.09 -5.26 28.95
N LYS A 250 -1.06 -3.94 28.72
CA LYS A 250 -1.52 -2.90 29.66
C LYS A 250 -2.82 -2.23 29.20
N GLN A 251 -3.16 -2.31 27.92
CA GLN A 251 -4.32 -1.63 27.33
C GLN A 251 -4.90 -2.41 26.15
N ARG A 252 -6.15 -2.14 25.81
CA ARG A 252 -6.89 -2.92 24.80
C ARG A 252 -6.43 -2.69 23.37
N TYR A 253 -6.10 -1.44 23.02
CA TYR A 253 -5.75 -1.03 21.66
C TYR A 253 -4.37 -0.36 21.63
N ILE A 254 -3.72 -0.32 20.47
CA ILE A 254 -2.32 0.12 20.37
C ILE A 254 -2.13 1.60 20.73
N CYS A 255 -3.18 2.41 20.62
CA CYS A 255 -3.20 3.84 20.94
C CYS A 255 -4.09 4.20 22.14
N GLY A 256 -4.53 3.23 22.95
CA GLY A 256 -5.27 3.49 24.19
C GLY A 256 -6.42 2.51 24.42
N ASP A 257 -7.59 3.05 24.76
CA ASP A 257 -8.81 2.32 25.10
C ASP A 257 -9.88 2.30 24.00
N THR A 258 -9.63 3.01 22.89
CA THR A 258 -10.51 3.07 21.71
C THR A 258 -9.82 2.49 20.47
N LEU A 259 -10.62 1.86 19.60
CA LEU A 259 -10.15 1.34 18.33
C LEU A 259 -9.80 2.49 17.39
N THR A 260 -8.61 2.45 16.80
CA THR A 260 -8.12 3.44 15.86
C THR A 260 -7.64 2.79 14.56
N GLU A 261 -7.26 3.60 13.59
CA GLU A 261 -6.66 3.09 12.37
C GLU A 261 -5.31 2.41 12.57
N ALA A 262 -4.57 2.76 13.62
CA ALA A 262 -3.30 2.14 13.94
C ALA A 262 -3.52 0.66 14.23
N ASP A 263 -4.64 0.35 14.89
CA ASP A 263 -5.02 -1.02 15.21
C ASP A 263 -5.29 -1.83 13.96
N ILE A 264 -6.04 -1.27 13.01
CA ILE A 264 -6.37 -1.90 11.72
C ILE A 264 -5.10 -2.13 10.89
N ARG A 265 -4.20 -1.13 10.85
CA ARG A 265 -2.94 -1.21 10.11
C ARG A 265 -2.01 -2.28 10.68
N LEU A 266 -1.99 -2.43 12.01
CA LEU A 266 -1.26 -3.51 12.69
C LEU A 266 -1.92 -4.87 12.43
N PHE A 267 -3.23 -4.97 12.64
CA PHE A 267 -4.01 -6.21 12.55
C PHE A 267 -3.83 -6.94 11.22
N VAL A 268 -3.89 -6.23 10.09
CA VAL A 268 -3.79 -6.86 8.76
C VAL A 268 -2.45 -7.57 8.54
N THR A 269 -1.38 -7.17 9.25
CA THR A 269 -0.10 -7.89 9.22
C THR A 269 -0.10 -9.05 10.22
N LEU A 270 -0.59 -8.82 11.44
CA LEU A 270 -0.59 -9.84 12.49
C LEU A 270 -1.42 -11.08 12.13
N ILE A 271 -2.60 -10.88 11.54
CA ILE A 271 -3.47 -11.99 11.11
C ILE A 271 -2.85 -12.88 10.02
N ARG A 272 -1.83 -12.37 9.30
CA ARG A 272 -1.09 -13.09 8.26
C ARG A 272 0.25 -13.64 8.73
N PHE A 273 0.64 -13.34 9.97
CA PHE A 273 2.02 -13.54 10.41
C PHE A 273 2.41 -15.01 10.42
N ASP A 274 1.65 -15.84 11.12
CA ASP A 274 1.99 -17.25 11.28
C ASP A 274 1.69 -18.06 10.01
N GLU A 275 0.58 -17.76 9.34
CA GLU A 275 0.15 -18.46 8.12
C GLU A 275 1.07 -18.18 6.91
N VAL A 276 1.71 -17.01 6.87
CA VAL A 276 2.52 -16.59 5.71
C VAL A 276 3.91 -16.15 6.12
N TYR A 277 4.02 -15.08 6.91
CA TYR A 277 5.30 -14.37 7.07
C TYR A 277 6.35 -15.19 7.83
N ALA A 278 5.94 -16.02 8.79
CA ALA A 278 6.83 -16.86 9.56
C ALA A 278 7.66 -17.79 8.66
N VAL A 279 7.01 -18.49 7.74
CA VAL A 279 7.68 -19.45 6.84
C VAL A 279 8.12 -18.76 5.55
N HIS A 280 7.20 -18.12 4.83
CA HIS A 280 7.45 -17.59 3.50
C HIS A 280 8.48 -16.45 3.52
N PHE A 281 8.36 -15.54 4.51
CA PHE A 281 9.29 -14.42 4.70
C PHE A 281 10.35 -14.68 5.77
N LYS A 282 10.45 -15.93 6.26
CA LYS A 282 11.46 -16.35 7.24
C LYS A 282 11.42 -15.54 8.54
N CYS A 283 10.27 -14.97 8.89
CA CYS A 283 10.08 -14.27 10.16
C CYS A 283 9.82 -15.30 11.29
N ASN A 284 10.78 -16.18 11.55
CA ASN A 284 10.59 -17.40 12.35
C ASN A 284 11.40 -17.47 13.67
N LYS A 285 11.92 -16.36 14.18
CA LYS A 285 12.64 -16.32 15.47
C LYS A 285 11.70 -16.60 16.65
N LYS A 286 10.48 -16.06 16.59
CA LYS A 286 9.36 -16.27 17.53
C LYS A 286 8.05 -16.27 16.71
N SER A 287 7.08 -17.11 17.04
CA SER A 287 5.78 -17.14 16.35
C SER A 287 4.75 -16.28 17.09
N CYS A 288 3.85 -15.61 16.34
CA CYS A 288 2.81 -14.74 16.92
C CYS A 288 1.58 -15.52 17.41
N VAL A 289 1.34 -16.74 16.92
CA VAL A 289 0.14 -17.55 17.19
C VAL A 289 0.45 -18.91 17.84
N SER A 290 1.61 -19.53 17.61
CA SER A 290 1.92 -20.87 18.14
C SER A 290 2.75 -20.87 19.43
N THR A 291 3.53 -19.82 19.67
CA THR A 291 4.33 -19.71 20.91
C THR A 291 3.61 -18.91 21.98
N GLN A 292 3.67 -19.39 23.23
CA GLN A 292 3.22 -18.76 24.48
C GLN A 292 3.87 -17.37 24.77
N ILE A 293 4.48 -16.74 23.77
CA ILE A 293 5.34 -15.56 23.87
C ILE A 293 4.53 -14.27 23.64
N TYR A 294 3.62 -14.26 22.66
CA TYR A 294 2.77 -13.11 22.32
C TYR A 294 1.31 -13.36 22.74
N THR A 295 1.13 -13.70 24.02
CA THR A 295 -0.17 -14.11 24.52
C THR A 295 -1.23 -13.03 24.40
N THR A 296 -0.87 -11.76 24.54
CA THR A 296 -1.85 -10.67 24.50
C THR A 296 -2.24 -10.32 23.07
N ILE A 297 -1.25 -10.20 22.18
CA ILE A 297 -1.47 -10.05 20.75
C ILE A 297 -2.39 -11.17 20.23
N GLN A 298 -2.12 -12.42 20.59
CA GLN A 298 -2.90 -13.55 20.08
C GLN A 298 -4.29 -13.68 20.71
N LYS A 299 -4.36 -13.79 22.05
CA LYS A 299 -5.58 -14.24 22.73
C LYS A 299 -6.63 -13.15 22.83
N THR A 300 -6.20 -11.90 22.91
CA THR A 300 -7.10 -10.77 23.17
C THR A 300 -7.21 -9.89 21.95
N TYR A 301 -6.08 -9.47 21.40
CA TYR A 301 -6.08 -8.42 20.38
C TYR A 301 -6.56 -8.91 19.01
N ILE A 302 -5.87 -9.88 18.39
CA ILE A 302 -6.26 -10.42 17.07
C ILE A 302 -7.68 -10.99 17.12
N ARG A 303 -8.01 -11.80 18.15
CA ARG A 303 -9.34 -12.39 18.30
C ARG A 303 -10.45 -11.36 18.55
N SER A 304 -10.15 -10.20 19.13
CA SER A 304 -11.15 -9.14 19.30
C SER A 304 -11.43 -8.35 18.02
N LEU A 305 -10.54 -8.43 17.03
CA LEU A 305 -10.62 -7.71 15.77
C LEU A 305 -11.06 -8.59 14.58
N ALA A 306 -10.90 -9.91 14.69
CA ALA A 306 -11.34 -10.91 13.72
C ALA A 306 -12.82 -11.28 13.93
#